data_AF-A0A960SSR4-F1
#
_entry.id   AF-A0A960SSR4-F1
#
_cell.length_a   1.000
_cell.length_b   1.000
_cell.length_c   1.000
_cell.angle_alpha   90.00
_cell.angle_beta   90.00
_cell.angle_gamma   90.00
#
_symmetry.space_group_name_H-M   'P 1'
#
loop_
_entity.id
_entity.type
_entity.pdbx_description
1 polymer ?
#
loop_
_entity_poly.entity_id
_entity_poly.type
_entity_poly.pdbx_seq_one_letter_code
_entity_poly.pdbx_strand_id
1 'polypeptide(L)'
;GSPNVSLNAVATRSYIEYLYRPTQDGGTTEFNPSTSPGLELPVWLRLQRRGDLFTSMRSQDGTAWTRISSGTVDLPDTLLVGLNTNADRDEAGSLLSVSYSGLGDTSTYLTLADMGLTLTDIGNPVEAGYAVTPDGPGDIDVLAGGLRTWDTSDSFTFIHEQKTGDFDVQVRVDAASQLGNPGGDPKAALMARENLTAGSANVSLNVVPTRQYIEYLYRPTQGGGTTEFNPSTSPGLAYPQWIRLQRVGDNFVSWRSADGREWNQISEGEVVLPETLFVGLNTNADRDEAGSLIEVRYRDFGDYVAAPPVTAPTLMVSRSGSTLILAWPDSAGSFVVEGTGSLIPPISWTQVPGSPSIGGGQVTFLIPISGGTSYFRLREE
;
A
#
# COMPACT_ATOMS: atom_id res chain seq x y z
N GLY A 1 23.89 24.50 -16.62
CA GLY A 1 23.95 23.49 -15.53
C GLY A 1 23.09 22.30 -15.89
N SER A 2 23.48 21.11 -15.45
CA SER A 2 22.76 19.85 -15.71
C SER A 2 21.37 19.80 -15.06
N PRO A 3 20.41 19.04 -15.61
CA PRO A 3 19.15 18.73 -14.94
C PRO A 3 19.39 18.19 -13.53
N ASN A 4 18.60 18.65 -12.55
CA ASN A 4 18.78 18.25 -11.16
C ASN A 4 17.53 18.52 -10.31
N VAL A 5 17.52 17.93 -9.12
CA VAL A 5 16.58 18.21 -8.03
C VAL A 5 17.39 18.47 -6.77
N SER A 6 17.00 19.47 -5.97
CA SER A 6 17.67 19.80 -4.72
C SER A 6 16.69 20.22 -3.63
N LEU A 7 17.02 19.88 -2.39
CA LEU A 7 16.26 20.23 -1.19
C LEU A 7 17.20 20.98 -0.25
N ASN A 8 16.96 22.27 -0.04
CA ASN A 8 17.92 23.16 0.63
C ASN A 8 17.31 23.77 1.90
N ALA A 9 18.05 23.73 3.01
CA ALA A 9 17.71 24.48 4.22
C ALA A 9 18.29 25.91 4.13
N VAL A 10 17.43 26.92 4.09
CA VAL A 10 17.83 28.33 3.95
C VAL A 10 17.79 29.00 5.33
N ALA A 11 18.91 28.91 6.03
CA ALA A 11 19.03 29.37 7.42
C ALA A 11 18.71 30.88 7.59
N THR A 12 19.16 31.73 6.67
CA THR A 12 18.95 33.18 6.75
C THR A 12 17.49 33.61 6.64
N ARG A 13 16.64 32.76 6.04
CA ARG A 13 15.20 33.03 5.83
C ARG A 13 14.30 32.03 6.56
N SER A 14 14.88 31.11 7.31
CA SER A 14 14.18 30.13 8.18
C SER A 14 13.13 29.27 7.44
N TYR A 15 13.48 28.78 6.24
CA TYR A 15 12.64 27.85 5.47
C TYR A 15 13.47 26.75 4.81
N ILE A 16 12.78 25.70 4.34
CA ILE A 16 13.33 24.72 3.40
C ILE A 16 12.73 24.97 2.03
N GLU A 17 13.56 25.05 0.99
CA GLU A 17 13.12 25.15 -0.41
C GLU A 17 13.37 23.86 -1.17
N TYR A 18 12.49 23.59 -2.12
CA TYR A 18 12.55 22.43 -2.99
C TYR A 18 12.60 22.86 -4.45
N LEU A 19 13.77 22.66 -5.07
CA LEU A 19 14.10 23.21 -6.39
C LEU A 19 14.37 22.10 -7.41
N TYR A 20 14.16 22.42 -8.67
CA TYR A 20 14.58 21.58 -9.79
C TYR A 20 15.04 22.39 -11.00
N ARG A 21 15.82 21.72 -11.85
CA ARG A 21 16.15 22.15 -13.20
C ARG A 21 15.76 21.04 -14.16
N PRO A 22 14.78 21.26 -15.05
CA PRO A 22 14.24 20.19 -15.88
C PRO A 22 15.12 19.87 -17.10
N THR A 23 15.92 20.83 -17.59
CA THR A 23 16.68 20.68 -18.83
C THR A 23 18.11 21.17 -18.70
N GLN A 24 18.98 20.65 -19.58
CA GLN A 24 20.34 21.11 -19.75
C GLN A 24 20.33 22.63 -19.98
N ASP A 25 21.04 23.36 -19.11
CA ASP A 25 21.18 24.81 -19.15
C ASP A 25 19.88 25.62 -18.98
N GLY A 26 18.74 24.96 -18.69
CA GLY A 26 17.46 25.60 -18.41
C GLY A 26 17.43 26.32 -17.05
N GLY A 27 16.40 27.13 -16.79
CA GLY A 27 16.24 27.83 -15.50
C GLY A 27 16.04 26.88 -14.31
N THR A 28 16.43 27.31 -13.11
CA THR A 28 16.00 26.66 -11.87
C THR A 28 14.60 27.15 -11.52
N THR A 29 13.71 26.22 -11.17
CA THR A 29 12.32 26.47 -10.77
C THR A 29 12.06 25.81 -9.42
N GLU A 30 11.07 26.28 -8.68
CA GLU A 30 10.64 25.67 -7.42
C GLU A 30 9.41 24.77 -7.64
N PHE A 31 9.32 23.65 -6.92
CA PHE A 31 8.09 22.85 -6.88
C PHE A 31 7.04 23.53 -5.99
N ASN A 32 5.74 23.44 -6.26
CA ASN A 32 4.71 24.10 -5.44
C ASN A 32 3.94 23.10 -4.55
N PRO A 33 3.83 23.29 -3.22
CA PRO A 33 4.51 24.31 -2.42
C PRO A 33 6.02 24.07 -2.37
N SER A 34 6.81 25.13 -2.45
CA SER A 34 8.28 25.05 -2.48
C SER A 34 8.89 25.26 -1.12
N THR A 35 8.24 26.09 -0.31
CA THR A 35 8.76 26.57 0.95
C THR A 35 8.01 25.94 2.11
N SER A 36 8.78 25.34 3.02
CA SER A 36 8.26 24.87 4.30
C SER A 36 8.77 25.79 5.41
N PRO A 37 7.93 26.68 5.99
CA PRO A 37 8.36 27.60 7.03
C PRO A 37 8.66 26.85 8.34
N GLY A 38 9.31 27.55 9.28
CA GLY A 38 9.62 27.01 10.61
C GLY A 38 10.81 26.06 10.61
N LEU A 39 11.89 26.43 9.90
CA LEU A 39 13.14 25.70 9.97
C LEU A 39 13.79 25.87 11.35
N GLU A 40 13.92 24.78 12.10
CA GLU A 40 14.73 24.70 13.32
C GLU A 40 15.86 23.69 13.09
N LEU A 41 17.09 24.05 13.46
CA LEU A 41 18.28 23.21 13.30
C LEU A 41 18.66 22.53 14.64
N PRO A 42 19.22 21.31 14.63
CA PRO A 42 19.49 20.47 13.45
C PRO A 42 18.21 19.94 12.81
N VAL A 43 18.20 19.80 11.47
CA VAL A 43 17.07 19.25 10.73
C VAL A 43 17.55 18.09 9.87
N TRP A 44 16.74 17.04 9.79
CA TRP A 44 16.91 15.98 8.81
C TRP A 44 16.20 16.35 7.52
N LEU A 45 16.88 16.20 6.39
CA LEU A 45 16.33 16.36 5.06
C LEU A 45 16.33 15.00 4.35
N ARG A 46 15.24 14.70 3.64
CA ARG A 46 15.15 13.49 2.80
C ARG A 46 14.59 13.86 1.44
N LEU A 47 15.32 13.46 0.41
CA LEU A 47 14.88 13.51 -0.97
C LEU A 47 14.70 12.06 -1.43
N GLN A 48 13.48 11.70 -1.82
CA GLN A 48 13.14 10.37 -2.33
C GLN A 48 12.84 10.46 -3.82
N ARG A 49 13.40 9.56 -4.62
CA ARG A 49 13.10 9.39 -6.04
C ARG A 49 12.30 8.10 -6.26
N ARG A 50 11.27 8.15 -7.10
CA ARG A 50 10.51 7.00 -7.62
C ARG A 50 10.23 7.22 -9.11
N GLY A 51 11.01 6.60 -9.99
CA GLY A 51 11.01 6.95 -11.42
C GLY A 51 11.34 8.44 -11.59
N ASP A 52 10.45 9.17 -12.25
CA ASP A 52 10.57 10.64 -12.40
C ASP A 52 10.01 11.42 -11.22
N LEU A 53 9.28 10.80 -10.28
CA LEU A 53 8.71 11.48 -9.13
C LEU A 53 9.76 11.68 -8.04
N PHE A 54 9.98 12.93 -7.66
CA PHE A 54 10.81 13.29 -6.51
C PHE A 54 9.94 13.87 -5.40
N THR A 55 10.10 13.34 -4.18
CA THR A 55 9.39 13.77 -2.96
C THR A 55 10.37 14.32 -1.94
N SER A 56 10.08 15.50 -1.39
CA SER A 56 10.88 16.14 -0.35
C SER A 56 10.22 16.01 1.03
N MET A 57 11.03 15.73 2.05
CA MET A 57 10.60 15.55 3.43
C MET A 57 11.60 16.17 4.41
N ARG A 58 11.12 16.52 5.60
CA ARG A 58 11.93 16.94 6.74
C ARG A 58 11.57 16.19 8.01
N SER A 59 12.50 16.13 8.96
CA SER A 59 12.26 15.58 10.30
C SER A 59 13.14 16.30 11.34
N GLN A 60 12.66 16.40 12.57
CA GLN A 60 13.48 16.87 13.71
C GLN A 60 14.25 15.72 14.39
N ASP A 61 13.73 14.49 14.33
CA ASP A 61 14.28 13.34 15.05
C ASP A 61 14.90 12.26 14.13
N GLY A 62 14.71 12.38 12.81
CA GLY A 62 15.20 11.42 11.80
C GLY A 62 14.31 10.20 11.61
N THR A 63 13.21 10.10 12.37
CA THR A 63 12.29 8.95 12.39
C THR A 63 10.87 9.33 11.99
N ALA A 64 10.35 10.46 12.46
CA ALA A 64 9.04 11.01 12.11
C ALA A 64 9.20 12.04 10.99
N TRP A 65 8.73 11.71 9.78
CA TRP A 65 8.94 12.52 8.59
C TRP A 65 7.69 13.29 8.19
N THR A 66 7.84 14.59 7.97
CA THR A 66 6.81 15.44 7.37
C THR A 66 7.16 15.69 5.91
N ARG A 67 6.26 15.33 5.00
CA ARG A 67 6.39 15.66 3.58
C ARG A 67 6.25 17.17 3.38
N ILE A 68 7.15 17.74 2.58
CA ILE A 68 7.09 19.13 2.15
C ILE A 68 6.32 19.21 0.84
N SER A 69 6.77 18.49 -0.20
CA SER A 69 6.21 18.58 -1.55
C SER A 69 6.64 17.39 -2.41
N SER A 70 6.16 17.34 -3.65
CA SER A 70 6.63 16.40 -4.67
C SER A 70 6.46 16.97 -6.07
N GLY A 71 7.25 16.49 -7.02
CA GLY A 71 7.00 16.73 -8.44
C GLY A 71 7.86 15.86 -9.33
N THR A 72 7.53 15.85 -10.62
CA THR A 72 8.18 14.98 -11.61
C THR A 72 9.28 15.71 -12.37
N VAL A 73 10.44 15.08 -12.51
CA VAL A 73 11.56 15.55 -13.33
C VAL A 73 12.16 14.35 -14.05
N ASP A 74 12.20 14.44 -15.38
CA ASP A 74 12.88 13.45 -16.21
C ASP A 74 14.39 13.54 -15.97
N LEU A 75 14.95 12.48 -15.39
CA LEU A 75 16.35 12.35 -15.04
C LEU A 75 16.83 10.93 -15.41
N PRO A 76 18.10 10.73 -15.79
CA PRO A 76 18.60 9.38 -16.12
C PRO A 76 18.58 8.46 -14.90
N ASP A 77 18.51 7.14 -15.10
CA ASP A 77 18.47 6.15 -14.00
C ASP A 77 19.70 6.24 -13.08
N THR A 78 20.87 6.49 -13.67
CA THR A 78 22.12 6.72 -12.93
C THR A 78 22.33 8.21 -12.70
N LEU A 79 22.43 8.61 -11.42
CA LEU A 79 22.60 10.01 -11.00
C LEU A 79 23.79 10.17 -10.08
N LEU A 80 24.32 11.39 -10.02
CA LEU A 80 25.16 11.83 -8.92
C LEU A 80 24.26 12.29 -7.77
N VAL A 81 24.48 11.76 -6.58
CA VAL A 81 23.76 12.13 -5.34
C VAL A 81 24.77 12.60 -4.30
N GLY A 82 24.50 13.73 -3.66
CA GLY A 82 25.41 14.30 -2.69
C GLY A 82 24.88 15.58 -2.03
N LEU A 83 25.74 16.18 -1.22
CA LEU A 83 25.45 17.42 -0.51
C LEU A 83 25.90 18.62 -1.34
N ASN A 84 25.09 19.68 -1.35
CA ASN A 84 25.46 20.97 -1.91
C ASN A 84 25.53 22.04 -0.79
N THR A 85 26.41 23.03 -0.96
CA THR A 85 26.53 24.19 -0.07
C THR A 85 26.72 25.43 -0.93
N ASN A 86 25.96 26.50 -0.66
CA ASN A 86 26.07 27.75 -1.41
C ASN A 86 25.88 28.95 -0.48
N ALA A 87 26.78 29.95 -0.56
CA ALA A 87 26.73 31.20 0.20
C ALA A 87 25.84 32.28 -0.46
N ASP A 88 25.19 31.97 -1.59
CA ASP A 88 24.27 32.81 -2.38
C ASP A 88 24.92 34.04 -3.05
N ARG A 89 26.17 34.37 -2.74
CA ARG A 89 26.92 35.47 -3.34
C ARG A 89 28.32 35.07 -3.79
N ASP A 90 28.69 35.54 -4.97
CA ASP A 90 30.02 35.39 -5.56
C ASP A 90 30.85 36.67 -5.36
N GLU A 91 31.13 36.99 -4.10
CA GLU A 91 31.91 38.15 -3.69
C GLU A 91 32.91 37.75 -2.60
N ALA A 92 34.07 38.42 -2.58
CA ALA A 92 35.12 38.15 -1.60
C ALA A 92 34.58 38.27 -0.15
N GLY A 93 34.76 37.21 0.63
CA GLY A 93 34.29 37.14 2.02
C GLY A 93 32.91 36.51 2.21
N SER A 94 32.21 36.14 1.13
CA SER A 94 30.95 35.38 1.20
C SER A 94 31.23 33.93 1.59
N LEU A 95 31.20 33.62 2.88
CA LEU A 95 31.48 32.29 3.44
C LEU A 95 30.23 31.72 4.12
N LEU A 96 29.93 30.46 3.80
CA LEU A 96 28.96 29.64 4.53
C LEU A 96 29.71 28.46 5.18
N SER A 97 29.51 28.27 6.48
CA SER A 97 30.01 27.10 7.21
C SER A 97 28.83 26.20 7.58
N VAL A 98 28.90 24.92 7.23
CA VAL A 98 27.87 23.92 7.51
C VAL A 98 28.50 22.66 8.06
N SER A 99 27.86 22.03 9.04
CA SER A 99 28.18 20.69 9.51
C SER A 99 27.10 19.72 9.06
N TYR A 100 27.49 18.63 8.40
CA TYR A 100 26.61 17.56 7.98
C TYR A 100 26.89 16.30 8.79
N SER A 101 25.84 15.57 9.13
CA SER A 101 25.93 14.25 9.76
C SER A 101 24.79 13.37 9.27
N GLY A 102 24.98 12.04 9.27
CA GLY A 102 23.92 11.10 8.89
C GLY A 102 23.60 11.04 7.40
N LEU A 103 24.54 11.43 6.51
CA LEU A 103 24.37 11.19 5.07
C LEU A 103 24.43 9.68 4.81
N GLY A 104 23.39 9.15 4.19
CA GLY A 104 23.33 7.76 3.77
C GLY A 104 22.13 7.56 2.87
N ASP A 105 22.24 6.56 2.00
CA ASP A 105 21.07 6.04 1.32
C ASP A 105 20.28 5.20 2.31
N THR A 106 19.10 5.67 2.70
CA THR A 106 18.18 4.90 3.54
C THR A 106 17.17 4.13 2.70
N SER A 107 17.32 4.09 1.37
CA SER A 107 16.53 3.22 0.53
C SER A 107 16.97 1.78 0.78
N THR A 108 16.12 1.03 1.46
CA THR A 108 16.16 -0.43 1.39
C THR A 108 15.28 -0.82 0.21
N TYR A 109 15.78 -0.67 -1.02
CA TYR A 109 15.13 -1.31 -2.15
C TYR A 109 15.39 -2.81 -2.02
N LEU A 110 14.45 -3.54 -1.42
CA LEU A 110 14.50 -4.99 -1.40
C LEU A 110 14.29 -5.47 -2.83
N THR A 111 15.24 -6.16 -3.42
CA THR A 111 14.97 -6.88 -4.67
C THR A 111 13.98 -8.00 -4.40
N LEU A 112 13.37 -8.57 -5.45
CA LEU A 112 12.57 -9.79 -5.30
C LEU A 112 13.38 -10.88 -4.58
N ALA A 113 14.66 -11.02 -4.91
CA ALA A 113 15.55 -12.00 -4.28
C ALA A 113 15.78 -11.71 -2.79
N ASP A 114 15.89 -10.45 -2.37
CA ASP A 114 16.00 -10.09 -0.95
C ASP A 114 14.74 -10.45 -0.15
N MET A 115 13.59 -10.53 -0.83
CA MET A 115 12.33 -11.02 -0.26
C MET A 115 12.15 -12.54 -0.41
N GLY A 116 13.14 -13.26 -0.94
CA GLY A 116 13.04 -14.70 -1.21
C GLY A 116 12.15 -15.06 -2.41
N LEU A 117 11.81 -14.09 -3.26
CA LEU A 117 10.93 -14.25 -4.39
C LEU A 117 11.69 -14.36 -5.71
N THR A 118 11.12 -15.13 -6.63
CA THR A 118 11.62 -15.31 -8.00
C THR A 118 10.54 -14.91 -9.00
N LEU A 119 10.91 -14.14 -10.04
CA LEU A 119 10.03 -13.86 -11.18
C LEU A 119 10.23 -14.94 -12.25
N THR A 120 9.13 -15.45 -12.81
CA THR A 120 9.13 -16.41 -13.91
C THR A 120 7.96 -16.12 -14.84
N ASP A 121 8.24 -15.96 -16.13
CA ASP A 121 7.19 -15.92 -17.15
C ASP A 121 6.77 -17.34 -17.54
N ILE A 122 5.49 -17.63 -17.39
CA ILE A 122 4.86 -18.92 -17.63
C ILE A 122 4.22 -18.87 -19.00
N GLY A 123 4.40 -19.92 -19.80
CA GLY A 123 3.74 -20.02 -21.12
C GLY A 123 4.36 -19.16 -22.21
N ASN A 124 5.48 -18.47 -21.95
CA ASN A 124 6.18 -17.57 -22.87
C ASN A 124 5.27 -16.45 -23.42
N PRO A 125 4.78 -15.54 -22.55
CA PRO A 125 3.97 -14.41 -22.99
C PRO A 125 4.74 -13.55 -24.00
N VAL A 126 4.03 -12.97 -24.97
CA VAL A 126 4.60 -12.07 -25.98
C VAL A 126 5.28 -10.87 -25.34
N GLU A 127 4.66 -10.30 -24.32
CA GLU A 127 5.24 -9.26 -23.48
C GLU A 127 5.67 -9.88 -22.14
N ALA A 128 6.99 -9.94 -21.94
CA ALA A 128 7.60 -10.46 -20.72
C ALA A 128 7.25 -9.60 -19.50
N GLY A 129 7.22 -10.24 -18.34
CA GLY A 129 6.96 -9.58 -17.06
C GLY A 129 8.11 -8.71 -16.60
N TYR A 130 7.77 -7.57 -16.00
CA TYR A 130 8.71 -6.72 -15.30
C TYR A 130 8.15 -6.35 -13.93
N ALA A 131 9.03 -6.31 -12.92
CA ALA A 131 8.63 -5.97 -11.56
C ALA A 131 9.64 -5.03 -10.89
N VAL A 132 9.11 -4.12 -10.06
CA VAL A 132 9.90 -3.23 -9.20
C VAL A 132 9.36 -3.24 -7.78
N THR A 133 10.18 -2.86 -6.82
CA THR A 133 9.91 -2.97 -5.38
C THR A 133 10.02 -1.60 -4.70
N PRO A 134 8.98 -0.75 -4.80
CA PRO A 134 9.12 0.69 -4.60
C PRO A 134 9.04 1.17 -3.13
N ASP A 135 8.40 0.41 -2.25
CA ASP A 135 7.76 0.97 -1.05
C ASP A 135 8.08 0.25 0.27
N GLY A 136 8.66 -0.96 0.24
CA GLY A 136 9.01 -1.74 1.44
C GLY A 136 8.94 -3.25 1.22
N PRO A 137 9.17 -4.07 2.26
CA PRO A 137 8.97 -5.52 2.17
C PRO A 137 7.55 -5.87 1.73
N GLY A 138 7.41 -6.72 0.72
CA GLY A 138 6.12 -7.17 0.19
C GLY A 138 5.46 -6.21 -0.83
N ASP A 139 6.07 -5.05 -1.10
CA ASP A 139 5.54 -4.10 -2.07
C ASP A 139 6.15 -4.32 -3.46
N ILE A 140 5.30 -4.63 -4.43
CA ILE A 140 5.70 -5.08 -5.76
C ILE A 140 4.78 -4.45 -6.80
N ASP A 141 5.34 -3.61 -7.67
CA ASP A 141 4.64 -3.14 -8.88
C ASP A 141 5.02 -4.05 -10.04
N VAL A 142 4.03 -4.53 -10.79
CA VAL A 142 4.19 -5.50 -11.88
C VAL A 142 3.58 -4.94 -13.15
N LEU A 143 4.35 -5.01 -14.24
CA LEU A 143 3.86 -4.83 -15.60
C LEU A 143 3.97 -6.18 -16.32
N ALA A 144 2.85 -6.71 -16.81
CA ALA A 144 2.85 -8.04 -17.43
C ALA A 144 1.90 -8.14 -18.62
N GLY A 145 2.29 -8.94 -19.62
CA GLY A 145 1.39 -9.44 -20.66
C GLY A 145 0.85 -10.83 -20.34
N GLY A 146 0.59 -11.63 -21.37
CA GLY A 146 0.18 -13.02 -21.24
C GLY A 146 -1.31 -13.26 -21.39
N LEU A 147 -1.64 -14.49 -21.80
CA LEU A 147 -2.97 -14.83 -22.29
C LEU A 147 -4.01 -15.03 -21.22
N ARG A 148 -3.74 -15.78 -20.13
CA ARG A 148 -4.66 -16.11 -19.01
C ARG A 148 -4.21 -17.33 -18.22
N THR A 149 -4.86 -17.52 -17.08
CA THR A 149 -4.98 -18.76 -16.31
C THR A 149 -6.30 -19.46 -16.60
N TRP A 150 -6.37 -20.20 -17.72
CA TRP A 150 -7.59 -20.88 -18.16
C TRP A 150 -7.28 -22.12 -19.01
N ASP A 151 -8.29 -22.96 -19.22
CA ASP A 151 -8.21 -24.16 -20.07
C ASP A 151 -7.06 -25.09 -19.63
N THR A 152 -6.28 -25.65 -20.57
CA THR A 152 -5.17 -26.58 -20.29
C THR A 152 -3.78 -25.95 -20.24
N SER A 153 -3.65 -24.66 -20.54
CA SER A 153 -2.34 -24.00 -20.65
C SER A 153 -2.43 -22.52 -20.27
N ASP A 154 -1.55 -22.11 -19.37
CA ASP A 154 -1.51 -20.76 -18.84
C ASP A 154 -0.40 -19.92 -19.49
N SER A 155 -0.61 -18.61 -19.56
CA SER A 155 0.39 -17.62 -19.98
C SER A 155 0.29 -16.35 -19.13
N PHE A 156 1.32 -16.06 -18.32
CA PHE A 156 1.35 -14.97 -17.33
C PHE A 156 2.73 -14.76 -16.70
N THR A 157 2.91 -13.65 -15.99
CA THR A 157 4.09 -13.40 -15.13
C THR A 157 3.81 -13.87 -13.70
N PHE A 158 4.72 -14.68 -13.14
CA PHE A 158 4.59 -15.26 -11.81
C PHE A 158 5.74 -14.83 -10.89
N ILE A 159 5.44 -14.20 -9.77
CA ILE A 159 6.42 -13.84 -8.73
C ILE A 159 6.17 -14.73 -7.53
N HIS A 160 7.10 -15.61 -7.19
CA HIS A 160 6.82 -16.75 -6.32
C HIS A 160 7.96 -17.17 -5.40
N GLU A 161 7.58 -17.91 -4.36
CA GLU A 161 8.45 -18.70 -3.49
C GLU A 161 7.88 -20.13 -3.34
N GLN A 162 8.65 -21.05 -2.77
CA GLN A 162 8.15 -22.37 -2.41
C GLN A 162 7.68 -22.39 -0.95
N LYS A 163 6.46 -22.91 -0.71
CA LYS A 163 5.95 -23.21 0.63
C LYS A 163 5.64 -24.70 0.75
N THR A 164 5.84 -25.27 1.93
CA THR A 164 5.59 -26.70 2.22
C THR A 164 4.55 -26.82 3.33
N GLY A 165 3.53 -27.64 3.09
CA GLY A 165 2.43 -27.86 4.02
C GLY A 165 1.39 -26.74 3.96
N ASP A 166 0.77 -26.48 5.10
CA ASP A 166 -0.24 -25.43 5.27
C ASP A 166 0.39 -24.03 5.14
N PHE A 167 -0.34 -23.10 4.55
CA PHE A 167 0.07 -21.70 4.44
C PHE A 167 -1.13 -20.77 4.43
N ASP A 168 -0.86 -19.50 4.69
CA ASP A 168 -1.87 -18.46 4.67
C ASP A 168 -1.22 -17.18 4.17
N VAL A 169 -1.56 -16.75 2.95
CA VAL A 169 -0.89 -15.62 2.29
C VAL A 169 -1.91 -14.54 1.93
N GLN A 170 -1.48 -13.29 2.02
CA GLN A 170 -2.29 -12.13 1.65
C GLN A 170 -1.54 -11.19 0.70
N VAL A 171 -2.31 -10.33 0.04
CA VAL A 171 -1.79 -9.15 -0.64
C VAL A 171 -2.88 -8.09 -0.73
N ARG A 172 -2.49 -6.81 -0.65
CA ARG A 172 -3.34 -5.68 -0.98
C ARG A 172 -3.10 -5.27 -2.43
N VAL A 173 -4.13 -5.30 -3.26
CA VAL A 173 -4.08 -4.74 -4.61
C VAL A 173 -4.49 -3.29 -4.51
N ASP A 174 -3.55 -2.35 -4.69
CA ASP A 174 -3.82 -0.91 -4.61
C ASP A 174 -4.39 -0.37 -5.91
N ALA A 175 -3.95 -0.91 -7.03
CA ALA A 175 -4.44 -0.56 -8.35
C ALA A 175 -4.16 -1.69 -9.34
N ALA A 176 -5.02 -1.82 -10.33
CA ALA A 176 -4.81 -2.68 -11.48
C ALA A 176 -5.42 -2.03 -12.73
N SER A 177 -4.60 -1.75 -13.74
CA SER A 177 -5.01 -1.02 -14.95
C SER A 177 -4.41 -1.60 -16.21
N GLN A 178 -5.21 -1.78 -17.25
CA GLN A 178 -4.72 -2.19 -18.57
C GLN A 178 -4.01 -1.05 -19.28
N LEU A 179 -2.96 -1.39 -20.02
CA LEU A 179 -2.16 -0.46 -20.83
C LEU A 179 -2.05 -0.97 -22.27
N GLY A 180 -1.79 -0.03 -23.19
CA GLY A 180 -1.55 -0.28 -24.61
C GLY A 180 -2.80 -0.75 -25.37
N ASN A 181 -2.88 -2.02 -25.75
CA ASN A 181 -4.01 -2.63 -26.45
C ASN A 181 -4.92 -3.39 -25.46
N PRO A 182 -5.83 -2.70 -24.73
CA PRO A 182 -6.66 -3.30 -23.69
C PRO A 182 -7.77 -4.20 -24.26
N GLY A 183 -8.23 -5.14 -23.45
CA GLY A 183 -9.28 -6.10 -23.78
C GLY A 183 -9.19 -7.34 -22.86
N GLY A 184 -10.25 -8.16 -22.82
CA GLY A 184 -10.26 -9.36 -21.98
C GLY A 184 -10.50 -9.10 -20.48
N ASP A 185 -10.16 -10.10 -19.69
CA ASP A 185 -10.35 -10.25 -18.25
C ASP A 185 -8.98 -10.38 -17.55
N PRO A 186 -8.16 -9.31 -17.56
CA PRO A 186 -6.82 -9.33 -17.00
C PRO A 186 -6.89 -9.65 -15.50
N LYS A 187 -5.81 -10.21 -14.97
CA LYS A 187 -5.83 -10.76 -13.60
C LYS A 187 -4.68 -10.21 -12.78
N ALA A 188 -5.02 -9.76 -11.59
CA ALA A 188 -4.10 -9.47 -10.49
C ALA A 188 -4.41 -10.44 -9.35
N ALA A 189 -3.49 -11.33 -8.97
CA ALA A 189 -3.94 -12.54 -8.29
C ALA A 189 -2.91 -13.20 -7.37
N LEU A 190 -3.43 -13.89 -6.34
CA LEU A 190 -2.69 -14.89 -5.58
C LEU A 190 -2.85 -16.26 -6.25
N MET A 191 -1.78 -17.02 -6.32
CA MET A 191 -1.79 -18.39 -6.84
C MET A 191 -0.92 -19.33 -6.02
N ALA A 192 -1.40 -20.56 -5.85
CA ALA A 192 -0.61 -21.71 -5.45
C ALA A 192 -0.60 -22.73 -6.59
N ARG A 193 0.57 -23.21 -7.01
CA ARG A 193 0.73 -24.11 -8.15
C ARG A 193 1.81 -25.17 -7.93
N GLU A 194 1.62 -26.34 -8.50
CA GLU A 194 2.52 -27.49 -8.35
C GLU A 194 3.89 -27.28 -9.02
N ASN A 195 3.92 -26.75 -10.25
CA ASN A 195 5.15 -26.59 -11.01
C ASN A 195 5.09 -25.40 -11.97
N LEU A 196 6.22 -25.02 -12.57
CA LEU A 196 6.34 -23.85 -13.44
C LEU A 196 5.98 -24.10 -14.91
N THR A 197 5.41 -25.26 -15.25
CA THR A 197 4.94 -25.53 -16.63
C THR A 197 3.56 -24.94 -16.86
N ALA A 198 3.25 -24.50 -18.07
CA ALA A 198 1.99 -23.85 -18.42
C ALA A 198 0.73 -24.68 -18.06
N GLY A 199 0.82 -26.01 -18.00
CA GLY A 199 -0.31 -26.89 -17.67
C GLY A 199 -0.45 -27.22 -16.17
N SER A 200 0.32 -26.59 -15.27
CA SER A 200 0.37 -27.00 -13.85
C SER A 200 -1.00 -27.04 -13.18
N ALA A 201 -1.22 -28.05 -12.34
CA ALA A 201 -2.27 -28.00 -11.33
C ALA A 201 -2.08 -26.78 -10.42
N ASN A 202 -3.16 -26.10 -10.08
CA ASN A 202 -3.11 -24.82 -9.36
C ASN A 202 -4.45 -24.44 -8.71
N VAL A 203 -4.39 -23.47 -7.81
CA VAL A 203 -5.50 -22.72 -7.23
C VAL A 203 -5.16 -21.23 -7.37
N SER A 204 -6.10 -20.41 -7.85
CA SER A 204 -5.87 -18.98 -8.07
C SER A 204 -7.07 -18.13 -7.64
N LEU A 205 -6.79 -17.06 -6.91
CA LEU A 205 -7.75 -16.04 -6.50
C LEU A 205 -7.44 -14.73 -7.23
N ASN A 206 -8.30 -14.36 -8.17
CA ASN A 206 -7.98 -13.33 -9.16
C ASN A 206 -8.88 -12.09 -9.02
N VAL A 207 -8.28 -10.93 -8.83
CA VAL A 207 -8.94 -9.63 -9.03
C VAL A 207 -9.02 -9.36 -10.54
N VAL A 208 -10.24 -9.15 -11.04
CA VAL A 208 -10.50 -8.89 -12.47
C VAL A 208 -11.03 -7.46 -12.65
N PRO A 209 -10.16 -6.46 -12.91
CA PRO A 209 -10.56 -5.05 -12.94
C PRO A 209 -11.60 -4.76 -14.02
N THR A 210 -11.58 -5.42 -15.18
CA THR A 210 -12.56 -5.13 -16.26
C THR A 210 -13.96 -5.61 -15.92
N ARG A 211 -14.08 -6.64 -15.07
CA ARG A 211 -15.36 -7.21 -14.65
C ARG A 211 -15.84 -6.72 -13.28
N GLN A 212 -14.98 -6.03 -12.54
CA GLN A 212 -15.28 -5.47 -11.21
C GLN A 212 -15.68 -6.56 -10.17
N TYR A 213 -15.02 -7.71 -10.23
CA TYR A 213 -15.16 -8.80 -9.25
C TYR A 213 -13.81 -9.43 -8.89
N ILE A 214 -13.84 -10.29 -7.88
CA ILE A 214 -12.82 -11.30 -7.60
C ILE A 214 -13.35 -12.65 -8.06
N GLU A 215 -12.58 -13.45 -8.78
CA GLU A 215 -12.92 -14.83 -9.17
C GLU A 215 -12.00 -15.84 -8.47
N TYR A 216 -12.49 -17.07 -8.30
CA TYR A 216 -11.75 -18.15 -7.64
C TYR A 216 -11.77 -19.43 -8.48
N LEU A 217 -10.59 -19.80 -8.98
CA LEU A 217 -10.38 -20.85 -9.98
C LEU A 217 -9.42 -21.93 -9.47
N TYR A 218 -9.52 -23.12 -10.05
CA TYR A 218 -8.52 -24.18 -9.86
C TYR A 218 -8.35 -25.07 -11.09
N ARG A 219 -7.19 -25.70 -11.18
CA ARG A 219 -6.90 -26.82 -12.07
C ARG A 219 -6.43 -28.00 -11.21
N PRO A 220 -7.16 -29.13 -11.17
CA PRO A 220 -6.83 -30.22 -10.24
C PRO A 220 -5.68 -31.11 -10.71
N THR A 221 -5.38 -31.15 -12.01
CA THR A 221 -4.36 -32.06 -12.57
C THR A 221 -3.56 -31.38 -13.68
N GLN A 222 -2.29 -31.78 -13.84
CA GLN A 222 -1.42 -31.34 -14.93
C GLN A 222 -2.10 -31.50 -16.30
N GLY A 223 -2.17 -30.41 -17.07
CA GLY A 223 -2.76 -30.36 -18.41
C GLY A 223 -4.29 -30.53 -18.45
N GLY A 224 -4.96 -30.60 -17.29
CA GLY A 224 -6.42 -30.62 -17.20
C GLY A 224 -7.04 -29.25 -17.46
N GLY A 225 -8.36 -29.19 -17.64
CA GLY A 225 -9.08 -27.92 -17.77
C GLY A 225 -9.16 -27.17 -16.44
N THR A 226 -9.08 -25.84 -16.50
CA THR A 226 -9.45 -24.95 -15.38
C THR A 226 -10.95 -25.05 -15.10
N THR A 227 -11.30 -25.03 -13.82
CA THR A 227 -12.68 -25.00 -13.34
C THR A 227 -12.81 -23.98 -12.19
N GLU A 228 -14.02 -23.80 -11.71
CA GLU A 228 -14.36 -22.74 -10.76
C GLU A 228 -14.83 -23.34 -9.42
N PHE A 229 -14.52 -22.63 -8.33
CA PHE A 229 -15.16 -22.91 -7.03
C PHE A 229 -16.59 -22.36 -6.98
N ASN A 230 -17.36 -22.69 -5.93
CA ASN A 230 -18.68 -22.12 -5.69
C ASN A 230 -18.72 -21.39 -4.34
N PRO A 231 -19.12 -20.09 -4.28
CA PRO A 231 -19.32 -19.20 -5.42
C PRO A 231 -18.02 -18.97 -6.21
N SER A 232 -18.12 -18.85 -7.54
CA SER A 232 -16.95 -18.64 -8.40
C SER A 232 -16.50 -17.19 -8.47
N THR A 233 -17.38 -16.26 -8.09
CA THR A 233 -17.11 -14.81 -8.13
C THR A 233 -17.65 -14.08 -6.91
N SER A 234 -16.97 -12.99 -6.54
CA SER A 234 -17.36 -12.02 -5.51
C SER A 234 -17.42 -10.62 -6.11
N PRO A 235 -18.62 -10.06 -6.37
CA PRO A 235 -18.77 -8.75 -7.02
C PRO A 235 -18.49 -7.58 -6.08
N GLY A 236 -18.45 -6.37 -6.63
CA GLY A 236 -18.29 -5.13 -5.86
C GLY A 236 -16.83 -4.87 -5.49
N LEU A 237 -15.96 -4.96 -6.50
CA LEU A 237 -14.55 -4.61 -6.38
C LEU A 237 -14.39 -3.10 -6.14
N ALA A 238 -13.57 -2.74 -5.16
CA ALA A 238 -13.14 -1.37 -4.91
C ALA A 238 -11.68 -1.39 -4.47
N TYR A 239 -10.88 -0.42 -4.91
CA TYR A 239 -9.47 -0.33 -4.56
C TYR A 239 -9.23 0.65 -3.41
N PRO A 240 -8.29 0.35 -2.48
CA PRO A 240 -7.49 -0.87 -2.43
C PRO A 240 -8.34 -2.10 -2.06
N GLN A 241 -7.98 -3.28 -2.59
CA GLN A 241 -8.66 -4.54 -2.31
C GLN A 241 -7.66 -5.56 -1.77
N TRP A 242 -7.88 -6.03 -0.55
CA TRP A 242 -7.12 -7.16 -0.01
C TRP A 242 -7.70 -8.49 -0.48
N ILE A 243 -6.83 -9.42 -0.86
CA ILE A 243 -7.16 -10.82 -1.12
C ILE A 243 -6.25 -11.72 -0.29
N ARG A 244 -6.76 -12.88 0.12
CA ARG A 244 -6.01 -13.86 0.93
C ARG A 244 -6.37 -15.28 0.53
N LEU A 245 -5.37 -16.14 0.46
CA LEU A 245 -5.47 -17.54 0.08
C LEU A 245 -4.83 -18.39 1.17
N GLN A 246 -5.63 -19.28 1.77
CA GLN A 246 -5.21 -20.19 2.83
C GLN A 246 -5.28 -21.63 2.34
N ARG A 247 -4.29 -22.45 2.71
CA ARG A 247 -4.30 -23.91 2.55
C ARG A 247 -4.26 -24.57 3.93
N VAL A 248 -5.15 -25.53 4.17
CA VAL A 248 -5.13 -26.45 5.32
C VAL A 248 -5.36 -27.88 4.81
N GLY A 249 -4.31 -28.70 4.78
CA GLY A 249 -4.33 -30.00 4.10
C GLY A 249 -4.62 -29.84 2.60
N ASP A 250 -5.70 -30.46 2.13
CA ASP A 250 -6.18 -30.31 0.75
C ASP A 250 -7.24 -29.21 0.59
N ASN A 251 -7.66 -28.56 1.68
CA ASN A 251 -8.67 -27.51 1.63
C ASN A 251 -8.04 -26.14 1.35
N PHE A 252 -8.56 -25.43 0.36
CA PHE A 252 -8.15 -24.06 0.03
C PHE A 252 -9.29 -23.08 0.26
N VAL A 253 -9.03 -22.03 1.05
CA VAL A 253 -10.01 -21.01 1.44
C VAL A 253 -9.60 -19.64 0.88
N SER A 254 -10.55 -18.95 0.28
CA SER A 254 -10.36 -17.61 -0.30
C SER A 254 -11.08 -16.54 0.51
N TRP A 255 -10.42 -15.39 0.69
CA TRP A 255 -10.94 -14.26 1.47
C TRP A 255 -10.71 -12.93 0.76
N ARG A 256 -11.56 -11.95 1.08
CA ARG A 256 -11.37 -10.54 0.71
C ARG A 256 -11.52 -9.62 1.92
N SER A 257 -10.85 -8.49 1.90
CA SER A 257 -11.01 -7.43 2.90
C SER A 257 -10.87 -6.04 2.27
N ALA A 258 -11.60 -5.05 2.81
CA ALA A 258 -11.45 -3.65 2.40
C ALA A 258 -10.31 -2.93 3.16
N ASP A 259 -9.92 -3.45 4.33
CA ASP A 259 -9.02 -2.77 5.27
C ASP A 259 -7.86 -3.65 5.77
N GLY A 260 -7.81 -4.93 5.38
CA GLY A 260 -6.80 -5.90 5.80
C GLY A 260 -7.03 -6.43 7.22
N ARG A 261 -8.10 -6.02 7.89
CA ARG A 261 -8.43 -6.36 9.28
C ARG A 261 -9.66 -7.25 9.34
N GLU A 262 -10.73 -6.82 8.70
CA GLU A 262 -12.00 -7.55 8.65
C GLU A 262 -12.08 -8.37 7.35
N TRP A 263 -12.04 -9.69 7.47
CA TRP A 263 -11.97 -10.61 6.34
C TRP A 263 -13.30 -11.33 6.10
N ASN A 264 -13.78 -11.25 4.87
CA ASN A 264 -14.97 -11.97 4.42
C ASN A 264 -14.54 -13.16 3.55
N GLN A 265 -14.98 -14.36 3.92
CA GLN A 265 -14.74 -15.55 3.10
C GLN A 265 -15.51 -15.43 1.79
N ILE A 266 -14.86 -15.78 0.69
CA ILE A 266 -15.50 -15.88 -0.63
C ILE A 266 -15.99 -17.31 -0.84
N SER A 267 -15.07 -18.28 -0.79
CA SER A 267 -15.37 -19.69 -1.04
C SER A 267 -14.26 -20.58 -0.45
N GLU A 268 -14.55 -21.88 -0.33
CA GLU A 268 -13.61 -22.93 0.05
C GLU A 268 -13.83 -24.18 -0.80
N GLY A 269 -12.81 -25.02 -0.90
CA GLY A 269 -12.95 -26.35 -1.49
C GLY A 269 -11.65 -27.15 -1.50
N GLU A 270 -11.81 -28.46 -1.70
CA GLU A 270 -10.70 -29.41 -1.70
C GLU A 270 -10.07 -29.54 -3.08
N VAL A 271 -8.74 -29.40 -3.13
CA VAL A 271 -7.92 -29.68 -4.31
C VAL A 271 -6.68 -30.42 -3.84
N VAL A 272 -6.54 -31.68 -4.26
CA VAL A 272 -5.38 -32.51 -3.89
C VAL A 272 -4.16 -32.03 -4.67
N LEU A 273 -3.23 -31.39 -3.97
CA LEU A 273 -1.97 -30.88 -4.51
C LEU A 273 -0.78 -31.39 -3.67
N PRO A 274 0.45 -31.50 -4.22
CA PRO A 274 1.60 -31.93 -3.44
C PRO A 274 1.90 -31.02 -2.26
N GLU A 275 2.68 -31.51 -1.29
CA GLU A 275 2.97 -30.80 -0.04
C GLU A 275 3.72 -29.48 -0.28
N THR A 276 4.71 -29.50 -1.18
CA THR A 276 5.44 -28.30 -1.60
C THR A 276 4.82 -27.70 -2.86
N LEU A 277 4.46 -26.42 -2.80
CA LEU A 277 3.92 -25.65 -3.93
C LEU A 277 4.70 -24.36 -4.13
N PHE A 278 4.65 -23.85 -5.36
CA PHE A 278 5.00 -22.47 -5.63
C PHE A 278 3.81 -21.57 -5.29
N VAL A 279 4.00 -20.60 -4.41
CA VAL A 279 2.97 -19.67 -3.93
C VAL A 279 3.41 -18.25 -4.24
N GLY A 280 2.52 -17.43 -4.78
CA GLY A 280 2.92 -16.10 -5.25
C GLY A 280 1.87 -15.30 -5.99
N LEU A 281 2.33 -14.24 -6.64
CA LEU A 281 1.54 -13.30 -7.43
C LEU A 281 1.52 -13.73 -8.90
N ASN A 282 0.34 -14.00 -9.45
CA ASN A 282 0.16 -14.19 -10.90
C ASN A 282 -0.46 -12.93 -11.52
N THR A 283 0.11 -12.45 -12.62
CA THR A 283 -0.33 -11.21 -13.28
C THR A 283 -0.39 -11.40 -14.79
N ASN A 284 -1.52 -11.10 -15.41
CA ASN A 284 -1.69 -11.20 -16.87
C ASN A 284 -2.71 -10.23 -17.46
N ALA A 285 -2.55 -9.92 -18.75
CA ALA A 285 -3.38 -8.97 -19.49
C ALA A 285 -4.65 -9.59 -20.12
N ASP A 286 -4.84 -10.91 -19.98
CA ASP A 286 -5.82 -11.73 -20.70
C ASP A 286 -5.75 -11.58 -22.25
N ARG A 287 -4.55 -11.29 -22.76
CA ARG A 287 -4.32 -10.98 -24.18
C ARG A 287 -2.83 -11.09 -24.52
N ASP A 288 -2.50 -12.01 -25.42
CA ASP A 288 -1.11 -12.35 -25.73
C ASP A 288 -0.67 -11.77 -27.08
N GLU A 289 -0.65 -10.43 -27.12
CA GLU A 289 -0.25 -9.64 -28.29
C GLU A 289 0.66 -8.50 -27.85
N ALA A 290 1.51 -8.00 -28.75
CA ALA A 290 2.40 -6.89 -28.46
C ALA A 290 1.60 -5.65 -28.00
N GLY A 291 2.08 -5.02 -26.93
CA GLY A 291 1.45 -3.87 -26.28
C GLY A 291 0.20 -4.20 -25.46
N SER A 292 -0.22 -5.46 -25.28
CA SER A 292 -1.29 -5.82 -24.34
C SER A 292 -0.70 -6.09 -22.96
N LEU A 293 -0.83 -5.12 -22.06
CA LEU A 293 -0.22 -5.15 -20.72
C LEU A 293 -1.24 -4.84 -19.63
N ILE A 294 -0.96 -5.30 -18.41
CA ILE A 294 -1.57 -4.81 -17.18
C ILE A 294 -0.47 -4.28 -16.25
N GLU A 295 -0.70 -3.09 -15.67
CA GLU A 295 0.05 -2.57 -14.52
C GLU A 295 -0.72 -2.89 -13.24
N VAL A 296 -0.06 -3.52 -12.28
CA VAL A 296 -0.63 -3.85 -10.96
C VAL A 296 0.30 -3.36 -9.86
N ARG A 297 -0.28 -2.75 -8.83
CA ARG A 297 0.43 -2.32 -7.62
C ARG A 297 0.03 -3.22 -6.46
N TYR A 298 0.88 -4.18 -6.14
CA TYR A 298 0.70 -5.05 -4.98
C TYR A 298 1.40 -4.46 -3.77
N ARG A 299 0.73 -4.45 -2.63
CA ARG A 299 1.27 -4.02 -1.34
C ARG A 299 1.11 -5.11 -0.32
N ASP A 300 2.05 -5.14 0.63
CA ASP A 300 2.00 -6.03 1.78
C ASP A 300 1.87 -7.52 1.42
N PHE A 301 2.48 -7.98 0.31
CA PHE A 301 2.52 -9.41 -0.01
C PHE A 301 3.34 -10.17 1.03
N GLY A 302 2.75 -11.23 1.59
CA GLY A 302 3.43 -12.10 2.54
C GLY A 302 2.47 -13.00 3.30
N ASP A 303 2.99 -13.68 4.31
CA ASP A 303 2.18 -14.52 5.20
C ASP A 303 1.16 -13.66 5.96
N TYR A 304 -0.08 -14.13 6.00
CA TYR A 304 -1.14 -13.53 6.81
C TYR A 304 -0.81 -13.69 8.29
N VAL A 305 -0.66 -12.56 8.95
CA VAL A 305 -0.62 -12.48 10.41
C VAL A 305 -1.86 -11.75 10.84
N ALA A 306 -2.74 -12.44 11.57
CA ALA A 306 -3.93 -11.80 12.12
C ALA A 306 -3.52 -10.56 12.93
N ALA A 307 -4.04 -9.40 12.54
CA ALA A 307 -3.87 -8.20 13.33
C ALA A 307 -4.34 -8.51 14.76
N PRO A 308 -3.62 -8.06 15.80
CA PRO A 308 -4.13 -8.19 17.15
C PRO A 308 -5.53 -7.56 17.17
N PRO A 309 -6.53 -8.22 17.79
CA PRO A 309 -7.87 -7.68 17.80
C PRO A 309 -7.79 -6.25 18.34
N VAL A 310 -8.25 -5.28 17.55
CA VAL A 310 -8.39 -3.91 18.02
C VAL A 310 -9.51 -3.99 19.05
N THR A 311 -9.15 -4.18 20.32
CA THR A 311 -10.15 -4.12 21.39
C THR A 311 -10.74 -2.73 21.32
N ALA A 312 -12.00 -2.64 20.86
CA ALA A 312 -12.72 -1.39 20.85
C ALA A 312 -12.57 -0.75 22.24
N PRO A 313 -12.19 0.54 22.31
CA PRO A 313 -11.96 1.18 23.59
C PRO A 313 -13.24 1.07 24.42
N THR A 314 -13.09 0.66 25.69
CA THR A 314 -14.23 0.62 26.59
C THR A 314 -14.65 2.05 26.90
N LEU A 315 -15.84 2.44 26.43
CA LEU A 315 -16.47 3.70 26.80
C LEU A 315 -17.05 3.57 28.20
N MET A 316 -16.41 4.20 29.17
CA MET A 316 -16.90 4.33 30.53
C MET A 316 -17.78 5.56 30.65
N VAL A 317 -18.84 5.44 31.44
CA VAL A 317 -19.75 6.54 31.75
C VAL A 317 -19.82 6.73 33.26
N SER A 318 -19.68 7.96 33.71
CA SER A 318 -19.93 8.35 35.09
C SER A 318 -20.64 9.71 35.12
N ARG A 319 -21.14 10.09 36.30
CA ARG A 319 -21.84 11.35 36.48
C ARG A 319 -21.25 12.11 37.67
N SER A 320 -21.00 13.40 37.49
CA SER A 320 -20.62 14.32 38.56
C SER A 320 -21.54 15.54 38.52
N GLY A 321 -22.44 15.65 39.51
CA GLY A 321 -23.44 16.71 39.56
C GLY A 321 -24.37 16.74 38.33
N SER A 322 -24.32 17.82 37.57
CA SER A 322 -25.06 18.03 36.32
C SER A 322 -24.26 17.70 35.06
N THR A 323 -23.14 16.98 35.19
CA THR A 323 -22.24 16.65 34.08
C THR A 323 -22.12 15.13 33.94
N LEU A 324 -22.31 14.64 32.71
CA LEU A 324 -21.97 13.30 32.29
C LEU A 324 -20.48 13.30 31.88
N ILE A 325 -19.72 12.35 32.40
CA ILE A 325 -18.31 12.16 32.08
C ILE A 325 -18.21 10.87 31.29
N LEU A 326 -17.86 11.01 30.02
CA LEU A 326 -17.45 9.89 29.18
C LEU A 326 -15.93 9.75 29.29
N ALA A 327 -15.44 8.53 29.44
CA ALA A 327 -14.01 8.28 29.51
C ALA A 327 -13.62 7.01 28.75
N TRP A 328 -12.44 7.01 28.13
CA TRP A 328 -11.90 5.86 27.42
C TRP A 328 -10.36 5.87 27.49
N PRO A 329 -9.67 4.75 27.18
CA PRO A 329 -8.21 4.70 27.22
C PRO A 329 -7.56 5.73 26.29
N ASP A 330 -6.47 6.38 26.74
CA ASP A 330 -5.72 7.35 25.93
C ASP A 330 -5.02 6.74 24.71
N SER A 331 -4.85 5.41 24.69
CA SER A 331 -4.46 4.64 23.51
C SER A 331 -5.44 4.79 22.33
N ALA A 332 -6.67 5.24 22.59
CA ALA A 332 -7.68 5.56 21.59
C ALA A 332 -7.96 7.08 21.54
N GLY A 333 -6.91 7.90 21.68
CA GLY A 333 -7.01 9.35 21.77
C GLY A 333 -7.55 10.07 20.52
N SER A 334 -7.54 9.41 19.36
CA SER A 334 -8.15 9.93 18.12
C SER A 334 -9.66 9.77 18.08
N PHE A 335 -10.26 8.93 18.92
CA PHE A 335 -11.70 8.67 18.84
C PHE A 335 -12.51 9.90 19.27
N VAL A 336 -13.61 10.14 18.57
CA VAL A 336 -14.57 11.20 18.87
C VAL A 336 -15.86 10.64 19.45
N VAL A 337 -16.57 11.46 20.22
CA VAL A 337 -17.89 11.12 20.76
C VAL A 337 -18.96 11.53 19.75
N GLU A 338 -19.80 10.57 19.36
CA GLU A 338 -21.05 10.84 18.64
C GLU A 338 -22.25 10.64 19.55
N GLY A 339 -23.29 11.44 19.33
CA GLY A 339 -24.54 11.41 20.07
C GLY A 339 -25.75 11.24 19.17
N THR A 340 -26.82 10.64 19.70
CA THR A 340 -28.15 10.64 19.10
C THR A 340 -29.25 10.67 20.17
N GLY A 341 -30.41 11.22 19.83
CA GLY A 341 -31.59 11.24 20.71
C GLY A 341 -32.45 9.98 20.62
N SER A 342 -32.25 9.15 19.60
CA SER A 342 -33.09 7.98 19.32
C SER A 342 -32.27 6.83 18.71
N LEU A 343 -32.53 5.60 19.14
CA LEU A 343 -31.99 4.39 18.51
C LEU A 343 -33.00 3.73 17.56
N ILE A 344 -34.09 4.43 17.20
CA ILE A 344 -35.08 3.94 16.25
C ILE A 344 -34.62 4.32 14.82
N PRO A 345 -34.48 3.35 13.89
CA PRO A 345 -34.07 3.62 12.52
C PRO A 345 -35.03 4.57 11.75
N PRO A 346 -34.50 5.42 10.85
CA PRO A 346 -33.08 5.62 10.55
C PRO A 346 -32.36 6.39 11.68
N ILE A 347 -31.24 5.84 12.15
CA ILE A 347 -30.46 6.43 13.23
C ILE A 347 -29.48 7.44 12.65
N SER A 348 -29.58 8.70 13.07
CA SER A 348 -28.62 9.74 12.72
C SER A 348 -27.70 10.00 13.92
N TRP A 349 -26.42 9.71 13.73
CA TRP A 349 -25.35 10.04 14.67
C TRP A 349 -24.69 11.35 14.25
N THR A 350 -24.44 12.22 15.23
CA THR A 350 -23.71 13.48 15.01
C THR A 350 -22.63 13.63 16.07
N GLN A 351 -21.46 14.15 15.68
CA GLN A 351 -20.39 14.45 16.64
C GLN A 351 -20.88 15.42 17.72
N VAL A 352 -20.62 15.08 18.99
CA VAL A 352 -20.97 15.93 20.13
C VAL A 352 -19.99 17.10 20.20
N PRO A 353 -20.44 18.37 20.22
CA PRO A 353 -19.55 19.51 20.34
C PRO A 353 -18.79 19.50 21.67
N GLY A 354 -17.47 19.70 21.59
CA GLY A 354 -16.59 19.75 22.75
C GLY A 354 -15.20 19.25 22.42
N SER A 355 -14.27 19.42 23.35
CA SER A 355 -12.90 18.93 23.21
C SER A 355 -12.60 17.98 24.37
N PRO A 356 -12.13 16.76 24.11
CA PRO A 356 -11.69 15.86 25.16
C PRO A 356 -10.43 16.39 25.85
N SER A 357 -10.24 16.01 27.11
CA SER A 357 -8.99 16.22 27.84
C SER A 357 -8.28 14.88 28.07
N ILE A 358 -6.96 14.84 27.91
CA ILE A 358 -6.15 13.63 28.12
C ILE A 358 -5.40 13.76 29.45
N GLY A 359 -5.47 12.72 30.29
CA GLY A 359 -4.72 12.65 31.54
C GLY A 359 -4.96 11.35 32.31
N GLY A 360 -3.93 10.87 33.02
CA GLY A 360 -4.04 9.69 33.89
C GLY A 360 -4.34 8.38 33.18
N GLY A 361 -3.91 8.22 31.92
CA GLY A 361 -4.17 7.01 31.12
C GLY A 361 -5.53 7.00 30.42
N GLN A 362 -6.27 8.10 30.48
CA GLN A 362 -7.61 8.21 29.89
C GLN A 362 -7.80 9.51 29.12
N VAL A 363 -8.68 9.44 28.14
CA VAL A 363 -9.34 10.58 27.54
C VAL A 363 -10.68 10.77 28.24
N THR A 364 -11.01 11.99 28.64
CA THR A 364 -12.29 12.34 29.27
C THR A 364 -13.02 13.41 28.47
N PHE A 365 -14.32 13.22 28.26
CA PHE A 365 -15.21 14.14 27.57
C PHE A 365 -16.40 14.50 28.46
N LEU A 366 -16.63 15.80 28.66
CA LEU A 366 -17.63 16.32 29.59
C LEU A 366 -18.87 16.79 28.83
N ILE A 367 -20.03 16.25 29.17
CA ILE A 367 -21.31 16.59 28.55
C ILE A 367 -22.26 17.15 29.61
N PRO A 368 -22.71 18.41 29.51
CA PRO A 368 -23.76 18.93 30.38
C PRO A 368 -25.05 18.13 30.22
N ILE A 369 -25.65 17.72 31.33
CA ILE A 369 -26.92 17.00 31.32
C ILE A 369 -28.04 18.01 31.10
N SER A 370 -28.54 18.08 29.87
CA SER A 370 -29.83 18.68 29.52
C SER A 370 -30.87 17.57 29.47
N GLY A 371 -32.01 17.74 30.15
CA GLY A 371 -33.01 16.67 30.31
C GLY A 371 -33.46 16.02 28.99
N GLY A 372 -33.75 14.72 29.02
CA GLY A 372 -34.09 13.92 27.85
C GLY A 372 -33.32 12.59 27.85
N THR A 373 -33.59 11.74 26.86
CA THR A 373 -32.78 10.54 26.61
C THR A 373 -31.77 10.84 25.51
N SER A 374 -30.52 10.44 25.70
CA SER A 374 -29.45 10.56 24.72
C SER A 374 -28.57 9.32 24.77
N TYR A 375 -28.03 8.94 23.63
CA TYR A 375 -27.16 7.78 23.45
C TYR A 375 -25.84 8.25 22.87
N PHE A 376 -24.75 7.62 23.29
CA PHE A 376 -23.40 8.00 22.91
C PHE A 376 -22.63 6.79 22.42
N ARG A 377 -21.74 7.00 21.45
CA ARG A 377 -20.75 6.02 21.00
C ARG A 377 -19.42 6.70 20.71
N LEU A 378 -18.36 5.90 20.68
CA LEU A 378 -17.07 6.32 20.14
C LEU A 378 -17.03 5.99 18.63
N ARG A 379 -16.46 6.89 17.84
CA ARG A 379 -16.13 6.69 16.43
C ARG A 379 -14.65 6.96 16.24
N GLU A 380 -13.94 6.05 15.58
CA GLU A 380 -12.57 6.32 15.11
C GLU A 380 -12.61 7.45 14.08
N GLU A 381 -11.74 8.45 14.22
CA GLU A 381 -11.80 9.66 13.40
C GLU A 381 -11.58 9.39 11.91
#